data_AF-A0A3N5EY33-F1
#
_entry.id   AF-A0A3N5EY33-F1
#
_cell.length_a   1.000
_cell.length_b   1.000
_cell.length_c   1.000
_cell.angle_alpha   90.00
_cell.angle_beta   90.00
_cell.angle_gamma   90.00
#
_symmetry.space_group_name_H-M   'P 1'
#
loop_
_entity.id
_entity.type
_entity.pdbx_description
1 polymer ?
#
loop_
_entity_poly.entity_id
_entity_poly.type
_entity_poly.pdbx_seq_one_letter_code
_entity_poly.pdbx_strand_id
1 'polypeptide(L)'
;MLGALVGDIVGSVYEWNNHRSKEFPLFTSKSFFTDDSVLTVALADVVLNGGDFAAVMRRYGRLYPAAGYGGMFRRWLGTPGMGPYNSFGNGAAMRISPAGWAYPTLEETLKRASEFTAVTHDHPEGIKGAEATAGAIWMGRHGASKADIKAWVLKHAGYDLSRTCDQIRPTYEFNETCQRTVPEALTAFLESTDFEDAIRLAISLGGDSDTLACITGGVAEAYYRGVPATIEREALSRLDEPLREMVTRFRARYS
;
A
#
# COMPACT_ATOMS: atom_id res chain seq x y z
N MET A 1 -4.69 0.25 8.21
CA MET A 1 -4.52 1.15 7.04
C MET A 1 -3.48 2.23 7.29
N LEU A 2 -3.28 2.69 8.54
CA LEU A 2 -2.38 3.81 8.84
C LEU A 2 -0.93 3.48 8.52
N GLY A 3 -0.53 2.21 8.68
CA GLY A 3 0.82 1.77 8.34
C GLY A 3 1.14 1.95 6.86
N ALA A 4 0.14 1.81 5.97
CA ALA A 4 0.32 2.09 4.56
C ALA A 4 0.60 3.59 4.32
N LEU A 5 -0.19 4.47 4.93
CA LEU A 5 0.03 5.93 4.86
C LEU A 5 1.38 6.33 5.47
N VAL A 6 1.82 5.69 6.56
CA VAL A 6 3.15 5.90 7.13
C VAL A 6 4.23 5.53 6.11
N GLY A 7 4.10 4.37 5.46
CA GLY A 7 5.04 3.91 4.45
C GLY A 7 5.18 4.88 3.29
N ASP A 8 4.06 5.31 2.72
CA ASP A 8 4.00 6.37 1.71
C ASP A 8 4.72 7.65 2.21
N ILE A 9 4.27 8.22 3.32
CA ILE A 9 4.79 9.50 3.82
C ILE A 9 6.30 9.45 4.07
N VAL A 10 6.79 8.36 4.65
CA VAL A 10 8.22 8.14 4.88
C VAL A 10 8.95 8.00 3.54
N GLY A 11 8.42 7.23 2.60
CA GLY A 11 9.05 6.92 1.32
C GLY A 11 9.05 8.06 0.30
N SER A 12 8.14 9.02 0.42
CA SER A 12 7.96 10.15 -0.51
C SER A 12 9.25 10.94 -0.81
N VAL A 13 10.18 11.03 0.16
CA VAL A 13 11.45 11.75 0.00
C VAL A 13 12.60 10.89 -0.52
N TYR A 14 12.39 9.57 -0.61
CA TYR A 14 13.38 8.57 -1.00
C TYR A 14 13.12 7.94 -2.38
N GLU A 15 11.92 8.12 -2.96
CA GLU A 15 11.54 7.59 -4.28
C GLU A 15 12.56 7.99 -5.38
N TRP A 16 12.88 9.28 -5.48
CA TRP A 16 13.84 9.82 -6.46
C TRP A 16 15.25 10.05 -5.90
N ASN A 17 15.46 9.68 -4.64
CA ASN A 17 16.73 9.80 -3.93
C ASN A 17 16.92 8.59 -3.01
N ASN A 18 17.01 7.41 -3.61
CA ASN A 18 17.02 6.14 -2.89
C ASN A 18 18.11 6.10 -1.83
N HIS A 19 17.76 5.55 -0.67
CA HIS A 19 18.66 5.37 0.45
C HIS A 19 18.91 3.88 0.69
N ARG A 20 20.15 3.40 0.44
CA ARG A 20 20.50 1.97 0.45
C ARG A 20 20.96 1.45 1.81
N SER A 21 20.36 1.94 2.89
CA SER A 21 20.64 1.56 4.28
C SER A 21 19.36 1.68 5.12
N LYS A 22 19.36 1.10 6.32
CA LYS A 22 18.27 1.26 7.31
C LYS A 22 18.46 2.53 8.16
N GLU A 23 19.63 3.15 8.09
CA GLU A 23 20.05 4.29 8.90
C GLU A 23 19.66 5.63 8.25
N PHE A 24 18.40 6.02 8.43
CA PHE A 24 17.85 7.28 7.94
C PHE A 24 16.79 7.85 8.89
N PRO A 25 16.52 9.17 8.87
CA PRO A 25 15.38 9.73 9.58
C PRO A 25 14.06 9.29 8.91
N LEU A 26 13.15 8.65 9.65
CA LEU A 26 11.85 8.23 9.11
C LEU A 26 11.08 9.43 8.53
N PHE A 27 11.02 10.52 9.27
CA PHE A 27 10.36 11.74 8.85
C PHE A 27 11.35 12.88 8.70
N THR A 28 11.20 13.64 7.63
CA THR A 28 11.92 14.90 7.41
C THR A 28 10.92 16.03 7.27
N SER A 29 11.39 17.29 7.27
CA SER A 29 10.51 18.43 6.97
C SER A 29 9.90 18.36 5.56
N LYS A 30 10.44 17.53 4.67
CA LYS A 30 9.98 17.34 3.30
C LYS A 30 9.04 16.16 3.12
N SER A 31 8.84 15.29 4.12
CA SER A 31 7.96 14.12 4.01
C SER A 31 6.50 14.53 3.81
N PHE A 32 5.82 13.95 2.82
CA PHE A 32 4.44 14.30 2.46
C PHE A 32 3.70 13.04 1.98
N PHE A 33 2.36 13.05 2.01
CA PHE A 33 1.56 11.95 1.47
C PHE A 33 1.47 12.04 -0.06
N THR A 34 1.42 10.90 -0.75
CA THR A 34 1.28 10.84 -2.22
C THR A 34 -0.08 10.26 -2.64
N ASP A 35 -0.22 9.85 -3.90
CA ASP A 35 -1.41 9.20 -4.39
C ASP A 35 -1.72 7.87 -3.70
N ASP A 36 -0.71 7.21 -3.14
CA ASP A 36 -0.84 6.05 -2.27
C ASP A 36 -1.82 6.29 -1.13
N SER A 37 -1.55 7.30 -0.31
CA SER A 37 -2.43 7.72 0.79
C SER A 37 -3.79 8.17 0.27
N VAL A 38 -3.82 9.01 -0.78
CA VAL A 38 -5.09 9.55 -1.30
C VAL A 38 -6.02 8.44 -1.77
N LEU A 39 -5.50 7.47 -2.53
CA LEU A 39 -6.29 6.37 -3.08
C LEU A 39 -6.57 5.28 -2.05
N THR A 40 -5.70 5.11 -1.05
CA THR A 40 -6.00 4.31 0.15
C THR A 40 -7.20 4.88 0.90
N VAL A 41 -7.21 6.20 1.13
CA VAL A 41 -8.32 6.87 1.82
C VAL A 41 -9.60 6.84 0.98
N ALA A 42 -9.49 6.92 -0.35
CA ALA A 42 -10.65 6.75 -1.23
C ALA A 42 -11.32 5.37 -1.08
N LEU A 43 -10.54 4.30 -0.94
CA LEU A 43 -11.09 2.96 -0.64
C LEU A 43 -11.69 2.91 0.77
N ALA A 44 -11.03 3.51 1.76
CA ALA A 44 -11.55 3.58 3.12
C ALA A 44 -12.94 4.26 3.19
N ASP A 45 -13.13 5.34 2.43
CA ASP A 45 -14.42 6.02 2.29
C ASP A 45 -15.50 5.10 1.72
N VAL A 46 -15.21 4.43 0.59
CA VAL A 46 -16.12 3.44 -0.02
C VAL A 46 -16.48 2.34 0.97
N VAL A 47 -15.52 1.81 1.73
CA VAL A 47 -15.78 0.76 2.71
C VAL A 47 -16.73 1.24 3.81
N LEU A 48 -16.56 2.47 4.29
CA LEU A 48 -17.37 3.01 5.39
C LEU A 48 -18.75 3.49 4.96
N ASN A 49 -18.83 4.16 3.81
CA ASN A 49 -20.00 4.93 3.40
C ASN A 49 -20.69 4.32 2.17
N GLY A 50 -20.11 3.28 1.56
CA GLY A 50 -20.56 2.74 0.29
C GLY A 50 -20.27 3.70 -0.88
N GLY A 51 -20.87 3.39 -2.03
CA GLY A 51 -20.76 4.20 -3.24
C GLY A 51 -20.01 3.50 -4.37
N ASP A 52 -20.08 4.11 -5.55
CA ASP A 52 -19.39 3.61 -6.74
C ASP A 52 -17.88 3.84 -6.63
N PHE A 53 -17.10 2.78 -6.86
CA PHE A 53 -15.66 2.78 -6.66
C PHE A 53 -14.96 3.79 -7.57
N ALA A 54 -15.36 3.85 -8.84
CA ALA A 54 -14.78 4.77 -9.81
C ALA A 54 -15.11 6.23 -9.47
N ALA A 55 -16.36 6.49 -9.09
CA ALA A 55 -16.81 7.83 -8.72
C ALA A 55 -16.08 8.37 -7.48
N VAL A 56 -15.95 7.56 -6.42
CA VAL A 56 -15.24 7.95 -5.20
C VAL A 56 -13.75 8.14 -5.48
N MET A 57 -13.11 7.22 -6.20
CA MET A 57 -11.70 7.32 -6.57
C MET A 57 -11.43 8.57 -7.42
N ARG A 58 -12.32 8.90 -8.36
CA ARG A 58 -12.23 10.15 -9.15
C ARG A 58 -12.42 11.39 -8.29
N ARG A 59 -13.32 11.36 -7.31
CA ARG A 59 -13.53 12.48 -6.37
C ARG A 59 -12.26 12.80 -5.62
N TYR A 60 -11.63 11.80 -4.99
CA TYR A 60 -10.36 11.97 -4.28
C TYR A 60 -9.23 12.37 -5.24
N GLY A 61 -9.10 11.70 -6.39
CA GLY A 61 -8.09 12.04 -7.39
C GLY A 61 -8.16 13.49 -7.89
N ARG A 62 -9.37 14.05 -7.99
CA ARG A 62 -9.59 15.44 -8.40
C ARG A 62 -9.42 16.44 -7.26
N LEU A 63 -9.64 16.01 -6.02
CA LEU A 63 -9.40 16.84 -4.84
C LEU A 63 -7.89 17.03 -4.59
N TYR A 64 -7.07 16.05 -4.97
CA TYR A 64 -5.61 16.06 -4.80
C TYR A 64 -4.85 15.91 -6.14
N PRO A 65 -5.03 16.80 -7.12
CA PRO A 65 -4.53 16.59 -8.49
C PRO A 65 -2.99 16.51 -8.61
N ALA A 66 -2.26 16.97 -7.60
CA ALA A 66 -0.80 17.01 -7.54
C ALA A 66 -0.18 15.91 -6.65
N ALA A 67 -0.92 14.85 -6.32
CA ALA A 67 -0.49 13.84 -5.35
C ALA A 67 0.60 12.87 -5.84
N GLY A 68 0.90 12.79 -7.15
CA GLY A 68 1.95 11.89 -7.67
C GLY A 68 1.50 10.94 -8.80
N TYR A 69 0.21 10.92 -9.14
CA TYR A 69 -0.39 9.95 -10.06
C TYR A 69 0.41 9.62 -11.34
N GLY A 70 0.52 8.32 -11.62
CA GLY A 70 1.00 7.80 -12.90
C GLY A 70 0.23 8.33 -14.12
N GLY A 71 0.90 8.40 -15.27
CA GLY A 71 0.36 9.08 -16.47
C GLY A 71 -0.97 8.52 -16.98
N MET A 72 -1.12 7.19 -16.99
CA MET A 72 -2.37 6.54 -17.40
C MET A 72 -3.50 6.75 -16.38
N PHE A 73 -3.18 6.80 -15.08
CA PHE A 73 -4.17 7.12 -14.06
C PHE A 73 -4.64 8.57 -14.17
N ARG A 74 -3.74 9.53 -14.45
CA ARG A 74 -4.14 10.92 -14.75
C ARG A 74 -5.07 11.02 -15.94
N ARG A 75 -4.79 10.28 -17.02
CA ARG A 75 -5.69 10.19 -18.18
C ARG A 75 -7.05 9.61 -17.78
N TRP A 76 -7.06 8.55 -16.98
CA TRP A 76 -8.28 7.95 -16.46
C TRP A 76 -9.09 8.97 -15.65
N LEU A 77 -8.49 9.66 -14.67
CA LEU A 77 -9.14 10.70 -13.84
C LEU A 77 -9.79 11.81 -14.68
N GLY A 78 -9.07 12.28 -15.70
CA GLY A 78 -9.47 13.39 -16.58
C GLY A 78 -10.50 13.02 -17.65
N THR A 79 -10.69 11.73 -17.95
CA THR A 79 -11.61 11.28 -19.01
C THR A 79 -12.90 10.73 -18.40
N PRO A 80 -14.04 11.44 -18.50
CA PRO A 80 -15.33 10.95 -18.01
C PRO A 80 -15.70 9.62 -18.66
N GLY A 81 -16.18 8.66 -17.87
CA GLY A 81 -16.62 7.35 -18.37
C GLY A 81 -15.52 6.43 -18.87
N MET A 82 -14.24 6.80 -18.76
CA MET A 82 -13.14 5.90 -19.10
C MET A 82 -13.14 4.70 -18.14
N GLY A 83 -13.20 3.50 -18.73
CA GLY A 83 -13.04 2.23 -18.02
C GLY A 83 -11.57 1.94 -17.67
N PRO A 84 -11.29 0.74 -17.12
CA PRO A 84 -9.93 0.34 -16.84
C PRO A 84 -9.10 0.19 -18.13
N TYR A 85 -7.78 0.19 -17.98
CA TYR A 85 -6.85 0.34 -19.10
C TYR A 85 -5.75 -0.74 -19.12
N ASN A 86 -6.11 -1.97 -18.73
CA ASN A 86 -5.26 -3.16 -18.71
C ASN A 86 -3.91 -2.95 -18.01
N SER A 87 -3.92 -2.19 -16.91
CA SER A 87 -2.71 -1.87 -16.16
C SER A 87 -2.34 -2.97 -15.19
N PHE A 88 -1.04 -3.31 -15.16
CA PHE A 88 -0.39 -4.22 -14.20
C PHE A 88 0.50 -3.47 -13.18
N GLY A 89 0.32 -2.15 -13.09
CA GLY A 89 1.10 -1.29 -12.20
C GLY A 89 0.82 -1.54 -10.71
N ASN A 90 1.82 -1.24 -9.87
CA ASN A 90 1.77 -1.33 -8.41
C ASN A 90 0.73 -0.38 -7.77
N GLY A 91 0.23 0.60 -8.52
CA GLY A 91 -0.98 1.38 -8.22
C GLY A 91 -2.23 0.55 -7.89
N ALA A 92 -2.25 -0.73 -8.26
CA ALA A 92 -3.22 -1.70 -7.79
C ALA A 92 -3.07 -2.02 -6.29
N ALA A 93 -1.84 -2.36 -5.86
CA ALA A 93 -1.53 -2.88 -4.54
C ALA A 93 -1.37 -1.79 -3.47
N MET A 94 -0.83 -0.62 -3.85
CA MET A 94 -0.49 0.46 -2.91
C MET A 94 -1.69 1.00 -2.12
N ARG A 95 -2.87 0.92 -2.71
CA ARG A 95 -4.11 1.51 -2.18
C ARG A 95 -5.07 0.52 -1.53
N ILE A 96 -4.72 -0.76 -1.49
CA ILE A 96 -5.67 -1.85 -1.18
C ILE A 96 -5.80 -2.14 0.32
N SER A 97 -4.97 -1.50 1.15
CA SER A 97 -4.88 -1.83 2.57
C SER A 97 -6.22 -1.85 3.33
N PRO A 98 -7.20 -0.95 3.09
CA PRO A 98 -8.48 -0.97 3.79
C PRO A 98 -9.29 -2.25 3.53
N ALA A 99 -9.18 -2.86 2.35
CA ALA A 99 -9.88 -4.12 2.06
C ALA A 99 -9.41 -5.24 2.99
N GLY A 100 -8.10 -5.32 3.27
CA GLY A 100 -7.54 -6.30 4.19
C GLY A 100 -8.08 -6.21 5.62
N TRP A 101 -8.54 -5.01 6.04
CA TRP A 101 -9.11 -4.76 7.36
C TRP A 101 -10.62 -5.00 7.44
N ALA A 102 -11.35 -4.72 6.35
CA ALA A 102 -12.79 -4.50 6.42
C ALA A 102 -13.66 -5.76 6.42
N TYR A 103 -13.20 -6.83 5.78
CA TYR A 103 -14.05 -7.98 5.44
C TYR A 103 -13.82 -9.20 6.35
N PRO A 104 -14.85 -9.98 6.69
CA PRO A 104 -14.78 -11.04 7.68
C PRO A 104 -13.98 -12.27 7.22
N THR A 105 -13.99 -12.58 5.93
CA THR A 105 -13.30 -13.76 5.39
C THR A 105 -12.20 -13.36 4.41
N LEU A 106 -11.21 -14.24 4.24
CA LEU A 106 -10.18 -14.06 3.22
C LEU A 106 -10.81 -14.02 1.83
N GLU A 107 -11.73 -14.92 1.53
CA GLU A 107 -12.45 -14.94 0.24
C GLU A 107 -13.13 -13.61 -0.08
N GLU A 108 -13.88 -13.04 0.88
CA GLU A 108 -14.54 -11.76 0.69
C GLU A 108 -13.52 -10.62 0.54
N THR A 109 -12.42 -10.67 1.29
CA THR A 109 -11.31 -9.72 1.17
C THR A 109 -10.73 -9.70 -0.23
N LEU A 110 -10.40 -10.88 -0.78
CA LEU A 110 -9.83 -11.01 -2.12
C LEU A 110 -10.81 -10.54 -3.19
N LYS A 111 -12.07 -10.97 -3.09
CA LYS A 111 -13.14 -10.55 -4.02
C LYS A 111 -13.25 -9.02 -4.08
N ARG A 112 -13.31 -8.36 -2.91
CA ARG A 112 -13.46 -6.91 -2.80
C ARG A 112 -12.22 -6.16 -3.25
N ALA A 113 -11.03 -6.70 -2.95
CA ALA A 113 -9.79 -6.16 -3.46
C ALA A 113 -9.76 -6.17 -4.99
N SER A 114 -10.19 -7.27 -5.61
CA SER A 114 -10.25 -7.44 -7.06
C SER A 114 -11.28 -6.51 -7.71
N GLU A 115 -12.50 -6.42 -7.15
CA GLU A 115 -13.54 -5.50 -7.62
C GLU A 115 -13.06 -4.03 -7.61
N PHE A 116 -12.38 -3.59 -6.54
CA PHE A 116 -11.85 -2.22 -6.45
C PHE A 116 -10.67 -1.99 -7.40
N THR A 117 -9.79 -2.97 -7.53
CA THR A 117 -8.60 -2.87 -8.37
C THR A 117 -8.96 -2.80 -9.85
N ALA A 118 -9.92 -3.61 -10.29
CA ALA A 118 -10.39 -3.70 -11.67
C ALA A 118 -10.99 -2.40 -12.24
N VAL A 119 -11.25 -1.39 -11.40
CA VAL A 119 -11.71 -0.06 -11.86
C VAL A 119 -10.66 0.66 -12.71
N THR A 120 -9.37 0.39 -12.47
CA THR A 120 -8.26 0.97 -13.24
C THR A 120 -7.22 -0.06 -13.69
N HIS A 121 -7.05 -1.13 -12.92
CA HIS A 121 -6.06 -2.18 -13.11
C HIS A 121 -6.78 -3.53 -13.30
N ASP A 122 -7.26 -3.81 -14.51
CA ASP A 122 -7.94 -5.07 -14.88
C ASP A 122 -6.99 -6.13 -15.47
N HIS A 123 -5.68 -5.86 -15.50
CA HIS A 123 -4.69 -6.88 -15.87
C HIS A 123 -4.54 -7.91 -14.74
N PRO A 124 -4.43 -9.22 -15.04
CA PRO A 124 -4.29 -10.27 -14.03
C PRO A 124 -3.17 -10.04 -13.01
N GLU A 125 -2.01 -9.55 -13.43
CA GLU A 125 -0.90 -9.23 -12.52
C GLU A 125 -1.18 -8.04 -11.58
N GLY A 126 -1.99 -7.06 -12.02
CA GLY A 126 -2.45 -5.96 -11.16
C GLY A 126 -3.37 -6.47 -10.06
N ILE A 127 -4.37 -7.26 -10.45
CA ILE A 127 -5.32 -7.94 -9.54
C ILE A 127 -4.57 -8.81 -8.53
N LYS A 128 -3.64 -9.63 -9.02
CA LYS A 128 -2.84 -10.52 -8.19
C LYS A 128 -2.02 -9.78 -7.13
N GLY A 129 -1.42 -8.64 -7.49
CA GLY A 129 -0.69 -7.80 -6.54
C GLY A 129 -1.59 -7.23 -5.46
N ALA A 130 -2.77 -6.74 -5.83
CA ALA A 130 -3.76 -6.23 -4.88
C ALA A 130 -4.29 -7.32 -3.95
N GLU A 131 -4.61 -8.50 -4.48
CA GLU A 131 -5.05 -9.66 -3.71
C GLU A 131 -3.97 -10.15 -2.73
N ALA A 132 -2.71 -10.25 -3.18
CA ALA A 132 -1.60 -10.65 -2.33
C ALA A 132 -1.41 -9.69 -1.15
N THR A 133 -1.45 -8.38 -1.39
CA THR A 133 -1.33 -7.37 -0.34
C THR A 133 -2.53 -7.41 0.61
N ALA A 134 -3.77 -7.40 0.10
CA ALA A 134 -4.97 -7.41 0.93
C ALA A 134 -5.09 -8.70 1.76
N GLY A 135 -4.77 -9.85 1.15
CA GLY A 135 -4.75 -11.14 1.82
C GLY A 135 -3.68 -11.24 2.90
N ALA A 136 -2.46 -10.74 2.65
CA ALA A 136 -1.40 -10.69 3.66
C ALA A 136 -1.81 -9.82 4.87
N ILE A 137 -2.47 -8.68 4.63
CA ILE A 137 -3.03 -7.83 5.69
C ILE A 137 -4.10 -8.59 6.49
N TRP A 138 -5.05 -9.23 5.80
CA TRP A 138 -6.10 -10.01 6.44
C TRP A 138 -5.52 -11.14 7.29
N MET A 139 -4.56 -11.90 6.76
CA MET A 139 -3.90 -12.98 7.49
C MET A 139 -3.13 -12.46 8.70
N GLY A 140 -2.39 -11.35 8.55
CA GLY A 140 -1.64 -10.71 9.62
C GLY A 140 -2.52 -10.33 10.81
N ARG A 141 -3.63 -9.63 10.57
CA ARG A 141 -4.55 -9.24 11.67
C ARG A 141 -5.27 -10.41 12.32
N HIS A 142 -5.43 -11.53 11.60
CA HIS A 142 -5.99 -12.78 12.13
C HIS A 142 -4.95 -13.68 12.80
N GLY A 143 -3.70 -13.21 12.97
CA GLY A 143 -2.68 -13.90 13.74
C GLY A 143 -1.97 -15.03 13.00
N ALA A 144 -2.04 -15.06 11.66
CA ALA A 144 -1.23 -15.98 10.86
C ALA A 144 0.27 -15.71 11.09
N SER A 145 1.10 -16.76 11.07
CA SER A 145 2.55 -16.57 11.16
C SER A 145 3.11 -15.99 9.85
N LYS A 146 4.31 -15.40 9.89
CA LYS A 146 5.02 -14.98 8.66
C LYS A 146 5.25 -16.16 7.71
N ALA A 147 5.47 -17.36 8.23
CA ALA A 147 5.61 -18.57 7.42
C ALA A 147 4.31 -18.92 6.69
N ASP A 148 3.16 -18.81 7.36
CA ASP A 148 1.85 -19.06 6.75
C ASP A 148 1.51 -18.01 5.69
N ILE A 149 1.77 -16.73 5.97
CA ILE A 149 1.59 -15.63 5.01
C ILE A 149 2.47 -15.86 3.78
N LYS A 150 3.76 -16.17 3.98
CA LYS A 150 4.68 -16.50 2.88
C LYS A 150 4.17 -17.67 2.05
N ALA A 151 3.83 -18.79 2.68
CA ALA A 151 3.33 -19.98 1.99
C ALA A 151 2.04 -19.70 1.20
N TRP A 152 1.14 -18.91 1.78
CA TRP A 152 -0.09 -18.51 1.10
C TRP A 152 0.20 -17.61 -0.11
N VAL A 153 1.04 -16.58 0.02
CA VAL A 153 1.41 -15.70 -1.12
C VAL A 153 2.09 -16.50 -2.24
N LEU A 154 3.02 -17.40 -1.91
CA LEU A 154 3.67 -18.27 -2.90
C LEU A 154 2.63 -19.10 -3.68
N LYS A 155 1.64 -19.66 -2.98
CA LYS A 155 0.58 -20.48 -3.60
C LYS A 155 -0.43 -19.66 -4.41
N HIS A 156 -0.84 -18.51 -3.87
CA HIS A 156 -1.89 -17.66 -4.46
C HIS A 156 -1.37 -16.82 -5.62
N ALA A 157 -0.24 -16.15 -5.43
CA ALA A 157 0.32 -15.21 -6.38
C ALA A 157 1.53 -15.76 -7.17
N GLY A 158 2.16 -16.84 -6.74
CA GLY A 158 3.35 -17.36 -7.43
C GLY A 158 4.53 -16.38 -7.44
N TYR A 159 4.55 -15.42 -6.52
CA TYR A 159 5.67 -14.49 -6.37
C TYR A 159 6.92 -15.19 -5.87
N ASP A 160 8.10 -14.74 -6.31
CA ASP A 160 9.36 -15.21 -5.76
C ASP A 160 9.73 -14.41 -4.50
N LEU A 161 9.66 -15.09 -3.34
CA LEU A 161 10.01 -14.56 -2.02
C LEU A 161 11.25 -15.28 -1.45
N SER A 162 12.11 -15.83 -2.32
CA SER A 162 13.29 -16.60 -1.91
C SER A 162 14.50 -15.72 -1.56
N ARG A 163 14.59 -14.53 -2.16
CA ARG A 163 15.67 -13.57 -1.92
C ARG A 163 15.51 -12.88 -0.56
N THR A 164 16.63 -12.53 0.04
CA THR A 164 16.65 -11.66 1.22
C THR A 164 16.74 -10.18 0.84
N CYS A 165 16.41 -9.28 1.76
CA CYS A 165 16.56 -7.84 1.61
C CYS A 165 18.00 -7.46 1.25
N ASP A 166 19.00 -8.14 1.84
CA ASP A 166 20.41 -7.94 1.53
C ASP A 166 20.79 -8.38 0.10
N GLN A 167 20.10 -9.38 -0.46
CA GLN A 167 20.29 -9.81 -1.85
C GLN A 167 19.56 -8.88 -2.84
N ILE A 168 18.43 -8.29 -2.44
CA ILE A 168 17.63 -7.37 -3.27
C ILE A 168 18.27 -5.98 -3.33
N ARG A 169 18.68 -5.45 -2.17
CA ARG A 169 19.14 -4.07 -1.97
C ARG A 169 20.20 -3.57 -2.97
N PRO A 170 21.20 -4.36 -3.39
CA PRO A 170 22.25 -3.86 -4.29
C PRO A 170 21.79 -3.63 -5.73
N THR A 171 20.70 -4.26 -6.18
CA THR A 171 20.30 -4.29 -7.60
C THR A 171 18.86 -3.85 -7.85
N TYR A 172 18.07 -3.63 -6.81
CA TYR A 172 16.70 -3.18 -6.97
C TYR A 172 16.64 -1.75 -7.50
N GLU A 173 15.78 -1.48 -8.48
CA GLU A 173 15.67 -0.18 -9.15
C GLU A 173 14.21 0.22 -9.25
N PHE A 174 13.96 1.48 -9.58
CA PHE A 174 12.60 2.01 -9.74
C PHE A 174 11.80 1.16 -10.73
N ASN A 175 10.65 0.65 -10.28
CA ASN A 175 9.79 -0.17 -11.10
C ASN A 175 8.34 -0.05 -10.62
N GLU A 176 7.48 0.37 -11.54
CA GLU A 176 6.07 0.64 -11.25
C GLU A 176 5.15 -0.59 -11.43
N THR A 177 5.69 -1.82 -11.55
CA THR A 177 4.87 -3.04 -11.76
C THR A 177 4.60 -3.79 -10.46
N CYS A 178 3.42 -4.44 -10.36
CA CYS A 178 3.12 -5.32 -9.23
C CYS A 178 4.15 -6.43 -9.07
N GLN A 179 4.57 -7.08 -10.16
CA GLN A 179 5.49 -8.23 -10.13
C GLN A 179 6.89 -7.88 -9.63
N ARG A 180 7.27 -6.61 -9.66
CA ARG A 180 8.58 -6.15 -9.18
C ARG A 180 8.49 -5.36 -7.88
N THR A 181 7.31 -4.91 -7.46
CA THR A 181 7.14 -4.14 -6.22
C THR A 181 6.62 -5.01 -5.08
N VAL A 182 5.51 -5.74 -5.31
CA VAL A 182 4.82 -6.52 -4.28
C VAL A 182 5.70 -7.60 -3.64
N PRO A 183 6.44 -8.45 -4.40
CA PRO A 183 7.32 -9.44 -3.76
C PRO A 183 8.40 -8.81 -2.87
N GLU A 184 8.95 -7.67 -3.26
CA GLU A 184 10.02 -7.02 -2.49
C GLU A 184 9.47 -6.35 -1.24
N ALA A 185 8.30 -5.69 -1.35
CA ALA A 185 7.57 -5.15 -0.21
C ALA A 185 7.19 -6.23 0.81
N LEU A 186 6.73 -7.40 0.33
CA LEU A 186 6.41 -8.54 1.18
C LEU A 186 7.67 -9.17 1.78
N THR A 187 8.79 -9.20 1.05
CA THR A 187 10.07 -9.67 1.59
C THR A 187 10.58 -8.77 2.72
N ALA A 188 10.50 -7.45 2.55
CA ALA A 188 10.81 -6.48 3.60
C ALA A 188 9.94 -6.70 4.86
N PHE A 189 8.64 -6.94 4.68
CA PHE A 189 7.77 -7.34 5.79
C PHE A 189 8.23 -8.68 6.41
N LEU A 190 8.50 -9.71 5.62
CA LEU A 190 8.83 -11.04 6.12
C LEU A 190 10.13 -11.05 6.95
N GLU A 191 11.11 -10.23 6.60
CA GLU A 191 12.38 -10.14 7.35
C GLU A 191 12.37 -9.15 8.52
N SER A 192 11.35 -8.30 8.61
CA SER A 192 11.27 -7.32 9.70
C SER A 192 11.14 -7.94 11.09
N THR A 193 11.56 -7.20 12.12
CA THR A 193 11.33 -7.59 13.53
C THR A 193 10.19 -6.84 14.20
N ASP A 194 9.89 -5.63 13.73
CA ASP A 194 8.79 -4.79 14.19
C ASP A 194 8.32 -3.85 13.07
N PHE A 195 7.34 -2.98 13.37
CA PHE A 195 6.77 -2.06 12.40
C PHE A 195 7.79 -1.06 11.83
N GLU A 196 8.61 -0.44 12.69
CA GLU A 196 9.60 0.54 12.23
C GLU A 196 10.67 -0.15 11.39
N ASP A 197 11.11 -1.33 11.82
CA ASP A 197 12.07 -2.15 11.10
C ASP A 197 11.55 -2.53 9.70
N ALA A 198 10.25 -2.83 9.56
CA ALA A 198 9.62 -3.11 8.28
C ALA A 198 9.68 -1.91 7.32
N ILE A 199 9.37 -0.71 7.81
CA ILE A 199 9.50 0.53 7.01
C ILE A 199 10.98 0.78 6.65
N ARG A 200 11.90 0.59 7.60
CA ARG A 200 13.34 0.75 7.35
C ARG A 200 13.87 -0.22 6.31
N LEU A 201 13.47 -1.48 6.37
CA LEU A 201 13.84 -2.48 5.38
C LEU A 201 13.31 -2.09 4.00
N ALA A 202 12.02 -1.72 3.90
CA ALA A 202 11.39 -1.29 2.67
C ALA A 202 12.15 -0.13 1.99
N ILE A 203 12.35 0.98 2.71
CA ILE A 203 13.09 2.13 2.19
C ILE A 203 14.53 1.76 1.83
N SER A 204 15.18 0.89 2.62
CA SER A 204 16.55 0.46 2.34
C SER A 204 16.70 -0.24 0.99
N LEU A 205 15.65 -0.86 0.46
CA LEU A 205 15.67 -1.50 -0.85
C LEU A 205 15.75 -0.50 -2.00
N GLY A 206 15.26 0.74 -1.80
CA GLY A 206 15.15 1.76 -2.84
C GLY A 206 14.05 1.46 -3.87
N GLY A 207 14.22 1.97 -5.09
CA GLY A 207 13.21 1.92 -6.14
C GLY A 207 12.06 2.89 -5.88
N ASP A 208 10.85 2.46 -6.23
CA ASP A 208 9.58 3.15 -5.97
C ASP A 208 9.26 3.07 -4.46
N SER A 209 9.93 3.94 -3.69
CA SER A 209 10.16 3.74 -2.26
C SER A 209 8.93 4.03 -1.42
N ASP A 210 8.12 5.02 -1.79
CA ASP A 210 6.80 5.28 -1.20
C ASP A 210 5.85 4.12 -1.45
N THR A 211 5.72 3.64 -2.70
CA THR A 211 4.83 2.52 -3.00
C THR A 211 5.25 1.23 -2.29
N LEU A 212 6.55 0.91 -2.31
CA LEU A 212 7.09 -0.27 -1.66
C LEU A 212 6.85 -0.21 -0.14
N ALA A 213 7.17 0.92 0.50
CA ALA A 213 6.96 1.08 1.93
C ALA A 213 5.47 1.16 2.31
N CYS A 214 4.61 1.70 1.44
CA CYS A 214 3.17 1.73 1.61
C CYS A 214 2.58 0.30 1.71
N ILE A 215 2.97 -0.57 0.79
CA ILE A 215 2.57 -1.98 0.82
C ILE A 215 3.13 -2.67 2.07
N THR A 216 4.43 -2.54 2.34
CA THR A 216 5.07 -3.14 3.52
C THR A 216 4.43 -2.68 4.83
N GLY A 217 4.20 -1.37 4.98
CA GLY A 217 3.62 -0.77 6.16
C GLY A 217 2.18 -1.21 6.41
N GLY A 218 1.38 -1.38 5.36
CA GLY A 218 0.02 -1.92 5.47
C GLY A 218 -0.01 -3.33 6.07
N VAL A 219 0.89 -4.21 5.60
CA VAL A 219 1.02 -5.59 6.11
C VAL A 219 1.61 -5.60 7.52
N ALA A 220 2.65 -4.80 7.75
CA ALA A 220 3.34 -4.70 9.04
C ALA A 220 2.41 -4.21 10.16
N GLU A 221 1.59 -3.18 9.93
CA GLU A 221 0.59 -2.70 10.91
C GLU A 221 -0.35 -3.82 11.33
N ALA A 222 -0.87 -4.58 10.37
CA ALA A 222 -1.79 -5.68 10.64
C ALA A 222 -1.15 -6.80 11.44
N TYR A 223 0.08 -7.19 11.09
CA TYR A 223 0.81 -8.26 11.76
C TYR A 223 1.31 -7.87 13.16
N TYR A 224 1.92 -6.68 13.29
CA TYR A 224 2.46 -6.17 14.56
C TYR A 224 1.42 -5.52 15.47
N ARG A 225 0.15 -5.50 15.04
CA ARG A 225 -1.01 -5.00 15.80
C ARG A 225 -0.91 -3.51 16.13
N GLY A 226 -0.51 -2.71 15.16
CA GLY A 226 -0.53 -1.26 15.23
C GLY A 226 0.74 -0.58 14.74
N VAL A 227 0.73 0.74 14.87
CA VAL A 227 1.85 1.65 14.56
C VAL A 227 2.35 2.25 15.87
N PRO A 228 3.68 2.36 16.10
CA PRO A 228 4.20 3.06 17.28
C PRO A 228 3.63 4.48 17.43
N ALA A 229 3.22 4.85 18.64
CA ALA A 229 2.46 6.08 18.88
C ALA A 229 3.16 7.37 18.41
N THR A 230 4.49 7.41 18.44
CA THR A 230 5.29 8.54 17.92
C THR A 230 5.17 8.65 16.41
N ILE A 231 5.28 7.53 15.70
CA ILE A 231 5.15 7.44 14.24
C ILE A 231 3.72 7.75 13.81
N GLU A 232 2.73 7.22 14.53
CA GLU A 232 1.32 7.51 14.27
C GLU A 232 1.01 9.01 14.35
N ARG A 233 1.42 9.68 15.45
CA ARG A 233 1.15 11.12 15.61
C ARG A 233 1.78 11.95 14.50
N GLU A 234 3.03 11.62 14.15
CA GLU A 234 3.76 12.32 13.11
C GLU A 234 3.08 12.15 11.74
N ALA A 235 2.72 10.92 11.36
CA ALA A 235 2.04 10.65 10.10
C ALA A 235 0.67 11.34 10.03
N LEU A 236 -0.15 11.26 11.09
CA LEU A 236 -1.46 11.93 11.12
C LEU A 236 -1.32 13.46 11.03
N SER A 237 -0.27 14.05 11.61
CA SER A 237 -0.04 15.50 11.54
C SER A 237 0.24 16.00 10.12
N ARG A 238 0.70 15.11 9.23
CA ARG A 238 1.05 15.41 7.83
C ARG A 238 -0.13 15.27 6.86
N LEU A 239 -1.19 14.59 7.27
CA LEU A 239 -2.45 14.55 6.52
C LEU A 239 -3.20 15.86 6.71
N ASP A 240 -3.86 16.34 5.67
CA ASP A 240 -4.84 17.41 5.82
C ASP A 240 -6.14 16.92 6.49
N GLU A 241 -7.04 17.84 6.81
CA GLU A 241 -8.25 17.54 7.59
C GLU A 241 -9.15 16.48 6.93
N PRO A 242 -9.49 16.56 5.61
CA PRO A 242 -10.35 15.54 4.99
C PRO A 242 -9.75 14.14 4.99
N LEU A 243 -8.45 13.99 4.70
CA LEU A 243 -7.80 12.68 4.75
C LEU A 243 -7.72 12.17 6.18
N ARG A 244 -7.31 13.03 7.12
CA ARG A 244 -7.17 12.68 8.54
C ARG A 244 -8.49 12.23 9.15
N GLU A 245 -9.59 12.94 8.89
CA GLU A 245 -10.91 12.57 9.39
C GLU A 245 -11.33 11.17 8.91
N MET A 246 -11.17 10.89 7.62
CA MET A 246 -11.54 9.59 7.05
C MET A 246 -10.69 8.46 7.64
N VAL A 247 -9.38 8.67 7.81
CA VAL A 247 -8.49 7.73 8.48
C VAL A 247 -8.94 7.46 9.91
N THR A 248 -9.23 8.51 10.70
CA THR A 248 -9.71 8.37 12.08
C THR A 248 -11.02 7.58 12.14
N ARG A 249 -11.98 7.87 11.26
CA ARG A 249 -13.27 7.15 11.19
C ARG A 249 -13.09 5.68 10.83
N PHE A 250 -12.24 5.38 9.85
CA PHE A 250 -11.98 4.00 9.45
C PHE A 250 -11.35 3.20 10.59
N ARG A 251 -10.34 3.79 11.23
CA ARG A 251 -9.63 3.15 12.34
C ARG A 251 -10.57 2.85 13.49
N ALA A 252 -11.41 3.80 13.90
CA ALA A 252 -12.40 3.60 14.96
C ALA A 252 -13.36 2.42 14.72
N ARG A 253 -13.54 1.98 13.47
CA ARG A 253 -14.39 0.82 13.14
C ARG A 253 -13.61 -0.48 12.95
N TYR A 254 -12.40 -0.44 12.43
CA TYR A 254 -11.71 -1.64 11.94
C TYR A 254 -10.34 -1.92 12.57
N SER A 255 -9.72 -0.98 13.29
CA SER A 255 -8.36 -1.13 13.84
C SER A 255 -8.24 -0.71 15.30
#